data_AF-W7P847-F1
#
_entry.id   AF-W7P847-F1
#
_cell.length_a   1.000
_cell.length_b   1.000
_cell.length_c   1.000
_cell.angle_alpha   90.00
_cell.angle_beta   90.00
_cell.angle_gamma   90.00
#
_symmetry.space_group_name_H-M   'P 1'
#
loop_
_entity.id
_entity.type
_entity.pdbx_description
1 polymer ?
#
loop_
_entity_poly.entity_id
_entity_poly.type
_entity_poly.pdbx_seq_one_letter_code
_entity_poly.pdbx_strand_id
1 'polypeptide(L)'
;MAMLTFADRYAEAGLSPTSETIISRQEPVKRIVENINQKQILDLASFYYGNADISLEWFRDEFAEDDASFSLWNNEREARVLSASVLGELIDQENAVAILAICVGSVKGLRRPLQSLWLLNNAEESFIKLAIAGRAFQEIPIKIVPTVTPKLDEEIAALSATNDWATLITLLGKIRTEAQTSAKTVANQSMGILKKIERQAALMREESQMLWWLTGGYSRVFNRSFTTFSTQQAAITAAIDLGALTNSSEFGPVAIPAMLERVILTAKKGRGAQPKELSTAIDGFSVEELRCLKVPATLPAKLAPISTAIELAEAIGIGSWYAQFQSRTGLESSIQLESLALAEQLYREYLLGRLL
;
A
#
# COMPACT_ATOMS: atom_id res chain seq x y z
N MET A 1 -13.56 -13.92 15.66
CA MET A 1 -14.56 -12.87 15.92
C MET A 1 -15.71 -13.08 14.95
N ALA A 2 -16.96 -12.87 15.37
CA ALA A 2 -18.08 -12.86 14.44
C ALA A 2 -17.85 -11.71 13.44
N MET A 3 -17.94 -11.98 12.13
CA MET A 3 -17.89 -10.92 11.12
C MET A 3 -19.11 -10.03 11.30
N LEU A 4 -18.89 -8.75 11.60
CA LEU A 4 -19.96 -7.76 11.68
C LEU A 4 -20.62 -7.66 10.31
N THR A 5 -21.94 -7.83 10.28
CA THR A 5 -22.72 -7.68 9.05
C THR A 5 -22.78 -6.21 8.64
N PHE A 6 -23.17 -5.96 7.39
CA PHE A 6 -23.40 -4.60 6.90
C PHE A 6 -24.43 -3.85 7.77
N ALA A 7 -25.46 -4.54 8.28
CA ALA A 7 -26.44 -3.96 9.21
C ALA A 7 -25.81 -3.56 10.55
N ASP A 8 -24.90 -4.39 11.09
CA ASP A 8 -24.20 -4.08 12.34
C ASP A 8 -23.33 -2.82 12.21
N ARG A 9 -22.70 -2.61 11.05
CA ARG A 9 -21.91 -1.39 10.77
C ARG A 9 -22.76 -0.12 10.77
N TYR A 10 -24.01 -0.19 10.32
CA TYR A 10 -24.95 0.93 10.40
C TYR A 10 -25.42 1.16 11.84
N ALA A 11 -25.71 0.09 12.58
CA ALA A 11 -26.11 0.17 13.97
C ALA A 11 -25.00 0.80 14.84
N GLU A 12 -23.73 0.45 14.61
CA GLU A 12 -22.57 1.07 15.27
C GLU A 12 -22.49 2.58 15.02
N ALA A 13 -22.85 3.03 13.82
CA ALA A 13 -22.90 4.45 13.48
C ALA A 13 -24.15 5.17 14.02
N GLY A 14 -25.02 4.47 14.75
CA GLY A 14 -26.30 4.99 15.23
C GLY A 14 -27.30 5.28 14.11
N LEU A 15 -27.19 4.55 12.99
CA LEU A 15 -28.12 4.60 11.87
C LEU A 15 -29.08 3.41 11.95
N SER A 16 -30.34 3.62 11.56
CA SER A 16 -31.38 2.58 11.54
C SER A 16 -32.01 2.48 10.16
N PRO A 17 -31.26 2.06 9.12
CA PRO A 17 -31.79 1.89 7.78
C PRO A 17 -32.79 0.73 7.73
N THR A 18 -33.70 0.78 6.77
CA THR A 18 -34.57 -0.38 6.49
C THR A 18 -33.77 -1.50 5.81
N SER A 19 -34.30 -2.72 5.81
CA SER A 19 -33.70 -3.84 5.07
C SER A 19 -33.58 -3.56 3.58
N GLU A 20 -34.56 -2.88 3.00
CA GLU A 20 -34.55 -2.46 1.59
C GLU A 20 -33.42 -1.46 1.33
N THR A 21 -33.25 -0.47 2.22
CA THR A 21 -32.13 0.48 2.14
C THR A 21 -30.80 -0.24 2.21
N ILE A 22 -30.60 -1.18 3.15
CA ILE A 22 -29.36 -1.96 3.26
C ILE A 22 -29.04 -2.68 1.95
N ILE A 23 -30.01 -3.36 1.34
CA ILE A 23 -29.82 -4.09 0.09
C ILE A 23 -29.44 -3.12 -1.05
N SER A 24 -30.16 -1.99 -1.17
CA SER A 24 -29.88 -0.95 -2.17
C SER A 24 -28.49 -0.33 -2.06
N ARG A 25 -27.80 -0.48 -0.91
CA ARG A 25 -26.45 0.03 -0.68
C ARG A 25 -25.36 -1.02 -0.90
N GLN A 26 -25.68 -2.31 -0.78
CA GLN A 26 -24.68 -3.38 -0.91
C GLN A 26 -24.20 -3.56 -2.35
N GLU A 27 -25.09 -3.49 -3.32
CA GLU A 27 -24.73 -3.67 -4.74
C GLU A 27 -23.82 -2.54 -5.26
N PRO A 28 -24.11 -1.24 -5.02
CA PRO A 28 -23.18 -0.17 -5.35
C PRO A 28 -21.80 -0.34 -4.71
N VAL A 29 -21.73 -0.76 -3.44
CA VAL A 29 -20.45 -1.01 -2.75
C VAL A 29 -19.63 -2.06 -3.51
N LYS A 30 -20.24 -3.17 -3.94
CA LYS A 30 -19.54 -4.20 -4.73
C LYS A 30 -19.08 -3.64 -6.08
N ARG A 31 -19.94 -2.94 -6.81
CA ARG A 31 -19.58 -2.33 -8.11
C ARG A 31 -18.41 -1.36 -7.99
N ILE A 32 -18.41 -0.55 -6.94
CA ILE A 32 -17.30 0.36 -6.64
C ILE A 32 -16.03 -0.44 -6.39
N VAL A 33 -16.05 -1.43 -5.48
CA VAL A 33 -14.86 -2.24 -5.15
C VAL A 33 -14.23 -2.88 -6.39
N GLU A 34 -15.05 -3.36 -7.34
CA GLU A 34 -14.57 -4.00 -8.57
C GLU A 34 -13.90 -3.03 -9.56
N ASN A 35 -14.31 -1.75 -9.58
CA ASN A 35 -13.93 -0.79 -10.62
C ASN A 35 -13.12 0.42 -10.10
N ILE A 36 -12.91 0.51 -8.78
CA ILE A 36 -12.26 1.65 -8.15
C ILE A 36 -10.79 1.76 -8.54
N ASN A 37 -10.37 2.97 -8.92
CA ASN A 37 -8.96 3.27 -9.18
C ASN A 37 -8.25 3.82 -7.93
N GLN A 38 -6.92 3.89 -7.99
CA GLN A 38 -6.11 4.34 -6.85
C GLN A 38 -6.46 5.75 -6.36
N LYS A 39 -6.76 6.69 -7.26
CA LYS A 39 -7.15 8.05 -6.87
C LYS A 39 -8.45 8.05 -6.07
N GLN A 40 -9.45 7.29 -6.52
CA GLN A 40 -10.73 7.14 -5.83
C GLN A 40 -10.56 6.49 -4.45
N ILE A 41 -9.62 5.54 -4.28
CA ILE A 41 -9.27 4.98 -2.96
C ILE A 41 -8.76 6.09 -2.02
N LEU A 42 -7.88 6.97 -2.51
CA LEU A 42 -7.35 8.08 -1.72
C LEU A 42 -8.41 9.14 -1.39
N ASP A 43 -9.35 9.39 -2.31
CA ASP A 43 -10.49 10.28 -2.11
C ASP A 43 -11.39 9.75 -0.98
N LEU A 44 -11.74 8.46 -1.01
CA LEU A 44 -12.51 7.80 0.05
C LEU A 44 -11.77 7.80 1.39
N ALA A 45 -10.48 7.48 1.41
CA ALA A 45 -9.69 7.51 2.64
C ALA A 45 -9.59 8.92 3.24
N SER A 46 -9.43 9.94 2.39
CA SER A 46 -9.40 11.33 2.83
C SER A 46 -10.76 11.79 3.38
N PHE A 47 -11.86 11.38 2.74
CA PHE A 47 -13.22 11.65 3.21
C PHE A 47 -13.53 10.94 4.53
N TYR A 48 -13.09 9.69 4.69
CA TYR A 48 -13.16 8.93 5.94
C TYR A 48 -12.49 9.69 7.11
N TYR A 49 -11.38 10.38 6.84
CA TYR A 49 -10.70 11.26 7.81
C TYR A 49 -11.27 12.70 7.89
N GLY A 50 -12.45 12.93 7.32
CA GLY A 50 -13.19 14.19 7.45
C GLY A 50 -12.73 15.29 6.49
N ASN A 51 -12.18 14.96 5.33
CA ASN A 51 -11.98 15.95 4.28
C ASN A 51 -13.28 16.20 3.49
N ALA A 52 -13.93 17.33 3.72
CA ALA A 52 -15.18 17.71 3.05
C ALA A 52 -14.95 18.37 1.67
N ASP A 53 -13.73 18.80 1.36
CA ASP A 53 -13.44 19.55 0.13
C ASP A 53 -13.26 18.64 -1.11
N ILE A 54 -13.34 17.32 -0.92
CA ILE A 54 -13.16 16.34 -2.00
C ILE A 54 -14.49 16.11 -2.69
N SER A 55 -14.49 16.25 -4.03
CA SER A 55 -15.64 15.87 -4.83
C SER A 55 -15.78 14.34 -4.87
N LEU A 56 -16.85 13.85 -4.25
CA LEU A 56 -17.27 12.45 -4.27
C LEU A 56 -18.48 12.25 -5.20
N GLU A 57 -18.62 13.06 -6.25
CA GLU A 57 -19.72 12.93 -7.21
C GLU A 57 -19.77 11.53 -7.83
N TRP A 58 -18.62 10.99 -8.24
CA TRP A 58 -18.52 9.62 -8.76
C TRP A 58 -19.04 8.58 -7.76
N PHE A 59 -18.80 8.78 -6.46
CA PHE A 59 -19.24 7.87 -5.41
C PHE A 59 -20.75 7.99 -5.22
N ARG A 60 -21.28 9.21 -5.17
CA ARG A 60 -22.73 9.46 -5.13
C ARG A 60 -23.45 8.84 -6.32
N ASP A 61 -22.91 9.03 -7.51
CA ASP A 61 -23.56 8.65 -8.77
C ASP A 61 -23.75 7.13 -8.85
N GLU A 62 -22.80 6.34 -8.34
CA GLU A 62 -22.93 4.89 -8.22
C GLU A 62 -24.10 4.46 -7.32
N PHE A 63 -24.33 5.16 -6.20
CA PHE A 63 -25.49 4.89 -5.35
C PHE A 63 -26.80 5.41 -5.94
N ALA A 64 -26.72 6.47 -6.75
CA ALA A 64 -27.90 7.08 -7.39
C ALA A 64 -28.53 6.18 -8.46
N GLU A 65 -27.79 5.20 -9.00
CA GLU A 65 -28.32 4.20 -9.94
C GLU A 65 -29.42 3.33 -9.31
N ASP A 66 -29.26 2.98 -8.03
CA ASP A 66 -30.20 2.15 -7.28
C ASP A 66 -31.14 3.00 -6.39
N ASP A 67 -30.72 4.22 -6.02
CA ASP A 67 -31.52 5.14 -5.20
C ASP A 67 -31.23 6.61 -5.56
N ALA A 68 -32.06 7.17 -6.44
CA ALA A 68 -31.98 8.56 -6.88
C ALA A 68 -32.11 9.60 -5.74
N SER A 69 -32.56 9.19 -4.54
CA SER A 69 -32.66 10.09 -3.39
C SER A 69 -31.37 10.18 -2.56
N PHE A 70 -30.36 9.36 -2.86
CA PHE A 70 -29.09 9.34 -2.13
C PHE A 70 -28.35 10.69 -2.24
N SER A 71 -28.02 11.27 -1.09
CA SER A 71 -27.35 12.57 -0.99
C SER A 71 -26.19 12.52 -0.01
N LEU A 72 -25.00 12.93 -0.47
CA LEU A 72 -23.80 13.02 0.37
C LEU A 72 -23.92 14.09 1.47
N TRP A 73 -24.72 15.12 1.24
CA TRP A 73 -24.86 16.25 2.16
C TRP A 73 -25.84 15.95 3.28
N ASN A 74 -26.99 15.37 2.94
CA ASN A 74 -28.01 15.05 3.94
C ASN A 74 -27.64 13.80 4.74
N ASN A 75 -26.85 12.89 4.14
CA ASN A 75 -26.49 11.62 4.73
C ASN A 75 -24.96 11.48 4.93
N GLU A 76 -24.26 12.56 5.27
CA GLU A 76 -22.78 12.56 5.41
C GLU A 76 -22.26 11.43 6.31
N ARG A 77 -22.98 11.13 7.40
CA ARG A 77 -22.65 10.01 8.30
C ARG A 77 -22.81 8.65 7.62
N GLU A 78 -23.88 8.44 6.86
CA GLU A 78 -24.10 7.22 6.06
C GLU A 78 -23.01 7.09 4.99
N ALA A 79 -22.70 8.18 4.27
CA ALA A 79 -21.67 8.20 3.26
C ALA A 79 -20.30 7.79 3.82
N ARG A 80 -19.97 8.19 5.06
CA ARG A 80 -18.72 7.75 5.73
C ARG A 80 -18.74 6.25 6.07
N VAL A 81 -19.87 5.70 6.52
CA VAL A 81 -20.03 4.26 6.77
C VAL A 81 -19.90 3.46 5.46
N LEU A 82 -20.45 3.97 4.38
CA LEU A 82 -20.36 3.37 3.04
C LEU A 82 -18.92 3.43 2.51
N SER A 83 -18.27 4.60 2.62
CA SER A 83 -16.85 4.76 2.29
C SER A 83 -15.97 3.78 3.09
N ALA A 84 -16.22 3.66 4.40
CA ALA A 84 -15.51 2.71 5.24
C ALA A 84 -15.79 1.25 4.85
N SER A 85 -17.00 0.96 4.36
CA SER A 85 -17.35 -0.39 3.89
C SER A 85 -16.65 -0.75 2.59
N VAL A 86 -16.56 0.16 1.63
CA VAL A 86 -15.75 -0.02 0.40
C VAL A 86 -14.29 -0.23 0.75
N LEU A 87 -13.71 0.64 1.58
CA LEU A 87 -12.31 0.53 2.00
C LEU A 87 -12.05 -0.76 2.80
N GLY A 88 -13.01 -1.19 3.62
CA GLY A 88 -12.94 -2.45 4.36
C GLY A 88 -12.87 -3.67 3.44
N GLU A 89 -13.72 -3.72 2.42
CA GLU A 89 -13.68 -4.80 1.42
C GLU A 89 -12.35 -4.80 0.64
N LEU A 90 -11.82 -3.63 0.28
CA LEU A 90 -10.50 -3.52 -0.35
C LEU A 90 -9.37 -4.01 0.57
N ILE A 91 -9.45 -3.74 1.87
CA ILE A 91 -8.49 -4.27 2.85
C ILE A 91 -8.60 -5.80 2.97
N ASP A 92 -9.83 -6.34 2.95
CA ASP A 92 -10.07 -7.79 2.97
C ASP A 92 -9.54 -8.47 1.69
N GLN A 93 -9.52 -7.75 0.56
CA GLN A 93 -8.87 -8.14 -0.69
C GLN A 93 -7.35 -7.86 -0.72
N GLU A 94 -6.77 -7.51 0.44
CA GLU A 94 -5.33 -7.26 0.61
C GLU A 94 -4.79 -6.09 -0.25
N ASN A 95 -5.65 -5.13 -0.61
CA ASN A 95 -5.26 -3.96 -1.41
C ASN A 95 -4.30 -3.03 -0.64
N ALA A 96 -3.04 -2.99 -1.08
CA ALA A 96 -2.00 -2.25 -0.38
C ALA A 96 -2.21 -0.73 -0.32
N VAL A 97 -2.82 -0.13 -1.35
CA VAL A 97 -3.10 1.32 -1.37
C VAL A 97 -4.14 1.67 -0.31
N ALA A 98 -5.24 0.90 -0.22
CA ALA A 98 -6.28 1.12 0.79
C ALA A 98 -5.73 0.96 2.21
N ILE A 99 -4.97 -0.12 2.46
CA ILE A 99 -4.35 -0.38 3.76
C ILE A 99 -3.43 0.78 4.18
N LEU A 100 -2.50 1.17 3.31
CA LEU A 100 -1.56 2.26 3.62
C LEU A 100 -2.25 3.61 3.76
N ALA A 101 -3.23 3.93 2.90
CA ALA A 101 -3.97 5.19 2.98
C ALA A 101 -4.70 5.37 4.32
N ILE A 102 -5.31 4.29 4.84
CA ILE A 102 -5.92 4.30 6.17
C ILE A 102 -4.84 4.47 7.26
N CYS A 103 -3.81 3.64 7.28
CA CYS A 103 -2.77 3.72 8.31
C CYS A 103 -2.06 5.09 8.35
N VAL A 104 -1.76 5.66 7.18
CA VAL A 104 -1.10 6.96 7.02
C VAL A 104 -2.01 8.11 7.45
N GLY A 105 -3.29 8.09 7.06
CA GLY A 105 -4.25 9.15 7.36
C GLY A 105 -4.58 9.33 8.85
N SER A 106 -4.32 8.32 9.69
CA SER A 106 -4.40 8.40 11.15
C SER A 106 -3.34 9.32 11.78
N VAL A 107 -2.21 9.54 11.08
CA VAL A 107 -1.09 10.37 11.54
C VAL A 107 -0.64 9.96 12.95
N LYS A 108 -0.35 8.67 13.12
CA LYS A 108 0.01 8.06 14.41
C LYS A 108 -0.99 8.37 15.54
N GLY A 109 -2.27 8.46 15.21
CA GLY A 109 -3.36 8.69 16.17
C GLY A 109 -3.65 10.16 16.48
N LEU A 110 -2.91 11.10 15.89
CA LEU A 110 -3.22 12.53 15.97
C LEU A 110 -4.52 12.87 15.24
N ARG A 111 -4.87 12.09 14.21
CA ARG A 111 -6.16 12.18 13.52
C ARG A 111 -6.97 10.93 13.76
N ARG A 112 -8.20 11.12 14.21
CA ARG A 112 -9.16 10.03 14.42
C ARG A 112 -10.35 10.18 13.48
N PRO A 113 -10.82 9.10 12.87
CA PRO A 113 -12.04 9.13 12.07
C PRO A 113 -13.25 9.28 12.99
N LEU A 114 -14.31 9.93 12.50
CA LEU A 114 -15.52 10.21 13.28
C LEU A 114 -16.45 8.98 13.38
N GLN A 115 -16.31 8.03 12.47
CA GLN A 115 -17.09 6.79 12.40
C GLN A 115 -16.17 5.61 12.04
N SER A 116 -16.65 4.39 12.27
CA SER A 116 -16.06 3.15 11.77
C SER A 116 -14.59 2.95 12.17
N LEU A 117 -14.26 3.21 13.46
CA LEU A 117 -12.91 3.04 14.01
C LEU A 117 -12.32 1.64 13.77
N TRP A 118 -13.17 0.61 13.64
CA TRP A 118 -12.78 -0.75 13.29
C TRP A 118 -11.94 -0.81 12.01
N LEU A 119 -12.18 0.08 11.04
CA LEU A 119 -11.46 0.07 9.77
C LEU A 119 -9.97 0.37 9.96
N LEU A 120 -9.63 1.29 10.87
CA LEU A 120 -8.25 1.60 11.19
C LEU A 120 -7.55 0.40 11.85
N ASN A 121 -8.23 -0.27 12.77
CA ASN A 121 -7.68 -1.47 13.42
C ASN A 121 -7.45 -2.58 12.39
N ASN A 122 -8.44 -2.85 11.53
CA ASN A 122 -8.33 -3.84 10.47
C ASN A 122 -7.18 -3.50 9.50
N ALA A 123 -7.00 -2.22 9.14
CA ALA A 123 -5.91 -1.79 8.29
C ALA A 123 -4.53 -2.02 8.94
N GLU A 124 -4.35 -1.68 10.22
CA GLU A 124 -3.09 -1.90 10.94
C GLU A 124 -2.80 -3.41 11.13
N GLU A 125 -3.82 -4.23 11.42
CA GLU A 125 -3.68 -5.69 11.51
C GLU A 125 -3.29 -6.29 10.15
N SER A 126 -3.98 -5.91 9.07
CA SER A 126 -3.67 -6.35 7.71
C SER A 126 -2.29 -5.88 7.26
N PHE A 127 -1.89 -4.65 7.59
CA PHE A 127 -0.53 -4.15 7.33
C PHE A 127 0.53 -5.07 7.92
N ILE A 128 0.41 -5.44 9.21
CA ILE A 128 1.38 -6.31 9.88
C ILE A 128 1.34 -7.73 9.28
N LYS A 129 0.14 -8.30 9.12
CA LYS A 129 -0.05 -9.64 8.54
C LYS A 129 0.63 -9.75 7.17
N LEU A 130 0.40 -8.78 6.29
CA LEU A 130 0.93 -8.80 4.92
C LEU A 130 2.41 -8.44 4.86
N ALA A 131 2.91 -7.58 5.74
CA ALA A 131 4.35 -7.33 5.86
C ALA A 131 5.13 -8.61 6.20
N ILE A 132 4.56 -9.48 7.05
CA ILE A 132 5.13 -10.79 7.38
C ILE A 132 4.97 -11.77 6.21
N ALA A 133 3.73 -11.95 5.74
CA ALA A 133 3.42 -12.94 4.72
C ALA A 133 4.13 -12.66 3.38
N GLY A 134 4.25 -11.38 2.99
CA GLY A 134 4.88 -10.96 1.74
C GLY A 134 6.37 -11.29 1.64
N ARG A 135 7.02 -11.57 2.77
CA ARG A 135 8.44 -11.92 2.92
C ARG A 135 8.69 -13.36 3.34
N ALA A 136 7.64 -14.13 3.63
CA ALA A 136 7.80 -15.53 3.99
C ALA A 136 8.50 -16.28 2.85
N PHE A 137 9.40 -17.20 3.21
CA PHE A 137 10.05 -18.06 2.24
C PHE A 137 8.99 -18.87 1.49
N GLN A 138 9.09 -18.88 0.16
CA GLN A 138 8.18 -19.65 -0.69
C GLN A 138 8.92 -20.86 -1.26
N GLU A 139 8.37 -22.06 -1.07
CA GLU A 139 8.93 -23.23 -1.73
C GLU A 139 8.79 -23.10 -3.25
N ILE A 140 9.92 -23.28 -3.94
CA ILE A 140 9.99 -23.19 -5.39
C ILE A 140 9.92 -24.62 -5.94
N PRO A 141 8.84 -25.00 -6.66
CA PRO A 141 8.73 -26.34 -7.22
C PRO A 141 9.79 -26.51 -8.32
N ILE A 142 10.66 -27.50 -8.17
CA ILE A 142 11.77 -27.77 -9.11
C ILE A 142 11.32 -28.71 -10.24
N LYS A 143 10.17 -29.36 -10.10
CA LYS A 143 9.66 -30.33 -11.07
C LYS A 143 8.91 -29.63 -12.19
N ILE A 144 9.44 -29.73 -13.40
CA ILE A 144 8.76 -29.34 -14.64
C ILE A 144 8.17 -30.60 -15.27
N VAL A 145 6.88 -30.57 -15.60
CA VAL A 145 6.17 -31.70 -16.19
C VAL A 145 5.69 -31.32 -17.59
N PRO A 146 6.17 -32.01 -18.65
CA PRO A 146 5.69 -31.81 -20.00
C PRO A 146 4.24 -32.27 -20.15
N THR A 147 3.53 -31.72 -21.14
CA THR A 147 2.25 -32.28 -21.56
C THR A 147 2.53 -33.52 -22.41
N VAL A 148 1.80 -34.60 -22.14
CA VAL A 148 1.87 -35.86 -22.89
C VAL A 148 0.46 -36.21 -23.35
N THR A 149 0.27 -36.58 -24.61
CA THR A 149 -1.03 -37.07 -25.09
C THR A 149 -1.16 -38.54 -24.72
N PRO A 150 -2.16 -38.92 -23.92
CA PRO A 150 -2.32 -40.32 -23.53
C PRO A 150 -2.54 -41.19 -24.76
N LYS A 151 -1.84 -42.34 -24.81
CA LYS A 151 -1.92 -43.37 -25.87
C LYS A 151 -1.38 -42.98 -27.24
N LEU A 152 -0.69 -41.85 -27.39
CA LEU A 152 -0.09 -41.50 -28.68
C LEU A 152 0.93 -42.54 -29.15
N ASP A 153 1.72 -43.12 -28.22
CA ASP A 153 2.67 -44.20 -28.52
C ASP A 153 1.95 -45.47 -29.03
N GLU A 154 0.77 -45.79 -28.49
CA GLU A 154 -0.05 -46.93 -28.94
C GLU A 154 -0.63 -46.67 -30.34
N GLU A 155 -1.08 -45.44 -30.62
CA GLU A 155 -1.56 -45.03 -31.94
C GLU A 155 -0.45 -45.02 -33.00
N ILE A 156 0.78 -44.60 -32.63
CA ILE A 156 1.98 -44.67 -33.49
C ILE A 156 2.29 -46.13 -33.82
N ALA A 157 2.30 -47.02 -32.82
CA ALA A 157 2.61 -48.43 -33.00
C ALA A 157 1.59 -49.13 -33.92
N ALA A 158 0.30 -48.82 -33.80
CA ALA A 158 -0.76 -49.39 -34.62
C ALA A 158 -0.66 -49.01 -36.11
N LEU A 159 -0.03 -47.88 -36.44
CA LEU A 159 0.13 -47.40 -37.82
C LEU A 159 1.09 -48.28 -38.64
N SER A 160 2.04 -48.96 -38.00
CA SER A 160 2.98 -49.87 -38.66
C SER A 160 2.31 -51.08 -39.34
N ALA A 161 1.03 -51.36 -39.04
CA ALA A 161 0.26 -52.46 -39.61
C ALA A 161 -0.60 -52.06 -40.82
N THR A 162 -0.73 -50.75 -41.15
CA THR A 162 -1.72 -50.26 -42.13
C THR A 162 -1.13 -49.15 -43.00
N ASN A 163 -1.11 -49.33 -44.33
CA ASN A 163 -0.58 -48.36 -45.29
C ASN A 163 -1.58 -47.21 -45.58
N ASP A 164 -2.06 -46.53 -44.53
CA ASP A 164 -3.07 -45.46 -44.61
C ASP A 164 -2.46 -44.06 -44.40
N TRP A 165 -2.33 -43.34 -45.52
CA TRP A 165 -1.80 -41.97 -45.55
C TRP A 165 -2.66 -40.94 -44.81
N ALA A 166 -3.98 -41.11 -44.76
CA ALA A 166 -4.87 -40.16 -44.08
C ALA A 166 -4.70 -40.24 -42.56
N THR A 167 -4.58 -41.47 -42.04
CA THR A 167 -4.29 -41.72 -40.63
C THR A 167 -2.90 -41.21 -40.24
N LEU A 168 -1.89 -41.37 -41.10
CA LEU A 168 -0.56 -40.80 -40.87
C LEU A 168 -0.57 -39.27 -40.74
N ILE A 169 -1.26 -38.54 -41.63
CA ILE A 169 -1.37 -37.08 -41.56
C ILE A 169 -2.03 -36.64 -40.25
N THR A 170 -3.09 -37.33 -39.83
CA THR A 170 -3.80 -37.04 -38.58
C THR A 170 -2.89 -37.24 -37.36
N LEU A 171 -2.13 -38.33 -37.34
CA LEU A 171 -1.18 -38.64 -36.28
C LEU A 171 -0.04 -37.61 -36.22
N LEU A 172 0.52 -37.20 -37.37
CA LEU A 172 1.50 -36.11 -37.44
C LEU A 172 0.93 -34.79 -36.88
N GLY A 173 -0.34 -34.51 -37.13
CA GLY A 173 -1.07 -33.39 -36.52
C GLY A 173 -1.14 -33.49 -34.99
N LYS A 174 -1.43 -34.68 -34.45
CA LYS A 174 -1.43 -34.94 -33.00
C LYS A 174 -0.04 -34.78 -32.40
N ILE A 175 0.99 -35.37 -33.01
CA ILE A 175 2.40 -35.24 -32.58
C ILE A 175 2.81 -33.76 -32.53
N ARG A 176 2.51 -33.00 -33.59
CA ARG A 176 2.78 -31.55 -33.64
C ARG A 176 2.07 -30.81 -32.52
N THR A 177 0.79 -31.10 -32.29
CA THR A 177 -0.03 -30.44 -31.27
C THR A 177 0.48 -30.76 -29.87
N GLU A 178 0.86 -32.00 -29.61
CA GLU A 178 1.49 -32.41 -28.36
C GLU A 178 2.81 -31.68 -28.13
N ALA A 179 3.70 -31.67 -29.12
CA ALA A 179 4.99 -30.99 -29.02
C ALA A 179 4.81 -29.49 -28.74
N GLN A 180 3.88 -28.83 -29.43
CA GLN A 180 3.57 -27.41 -29.21
C GLN A 180 2.97 -27.16 -27.82
N THR A 181 2.03 -27.99 -27.39
CA THR A 181 1.38 -27.86 -26.07
C THR A 181 2.37 -28.13 -24.96
N SER A 182 3.18 -29.17 -25.10
CA SER A 182 4.25 -29.53 -24.17
C SER A 182 5.29 -28.43 -24.04
N ALA A 183 5.77 -27.89 -25.16
CA ALA A 183 6.69 -26.76 -25.17
C ALA A 183 6.09 -25.52 -24.48
N LYS A 184 4.82 -25.19 -24.74
CA LYS A 184 4.13 -24.08 -24.08
C LYS A 184 3.97 -24.31 -22.58
N THR A 185 3.60 -25.52 -22.17
CA THR A 185 3.46 -25.90 -20.76
C THR A 185 4.79 -25.80 -20.03
N VAL A 186 5.87 -26.36 -20.60
CA VAL A 186 7.23 -26.28 -20.05
C VAL A 186 7.67 -24.82 -19.95
N ALA A 187 7.47 -24.01 -20.99
CA ALA A 187 7.84 -22.59 -20.97
C ALA A 187 7.08 -21.82 -19.87
N ASN A 188 5.78 -22.06 -19.72
CA ASN A 188 4.96 -21.41 -18.69
C ASN A 188 5.38 -21.81 -17.27
N GLN A 189 5.65 -23.10 -17.04
CA GLN A 189 6.14 -23.58 -15.74
C GLN A 189 7.51 -22.99 -15.41
N SER A 190 8.46 -23.02 -16.36
CA SER A 190 9.79 -22.43 -16.21
C SER A 190 9.73 -20.93 -15.93
N MET A 191 8.87 -20.19 -16.64
CA MET A 191 8.66 -18.76 -16.42
C MET A 191 8.08 -18.50 -15.02
N GLY A 192 7.13 -19.33 -14.58
CA GLY A 192 6.57 -19.25 -13.22
C GLY A 192 7.62 -19.48 -12.13
N ILE A 193 8.52 -20.46 -12.33
CA ILE A 193 9.65 -20.71 -11.43
C ILE A 193 10.62 -19.53 -11.42
N LEU A 194 11.01 -19.02 -12.59
CA LEU A 194 11.95 -17.91 -12.71
C LEU A 194 11.43 -16.65 -12.00
N LYS A 195 10.14 -16.33 -12.15
CA LYS A 195 9.50 -15.21 -11.44
C LYS A 195 9.56 -15.36 -9.92
N LYS A 196 9.41 -16.59 -9.39
CA LYS A 196 9.53 -16.85 -7.95
C LYS A 196 10.98 -16.67 -7.46
N ILE A 197 11.96 -17.15 -8.23
CA ILE A 197 13.39 -16.97 -7.93
C ILE A 197 13.75 -15.47 -7.94
N GLU A 198 13.32 -14.75 -8.98
CA GLU A 198 13.55 -13.31 -9.12
C GLU A 198 12.98 -12.54 -7.93
N ARG A 199 11.73 -12.83 -7.52
CA ARG A 199 11.12 -12.24 -6.34
C ARG A 199 11.93 -12.49 -5.07
N GLN A 200 12.36 -13.73 -4.82
CA GLN A 200 13.18 -14.04 -3.64
C GLN A 200 14.53 -13.34 -3.67
N ALA A 201 15.21 -13.33 -4.82
CA ALA A 201 16.47 -12.62 -4.98
C ALA A 201 16.32 -11.11 -4.75
N ALA A 202 15.22 -10.51 -5.22
CA ALA A 202 14.91 -9.10 -5.01
C ALA A 202 14.71 -8.78 -3.51
N LEU A 203 13.93 -9.61 -2.79
CA LEU A 203 13.74 -9.48 -1.34
C LEU A 203 15.05 -9.63 -0.56
N MET A 204 15.87 -10.64 -0.89
CA MET A 204 17.18 -10.83 -0.25
C MET A 204 18.12 -9.65 -0.49
N ARG A 205 18.10 -9.08 -1.70
CA ARG A 205 18.90 -7.90 -2.04
C ARG A 205 18.43 -6.69 -1.23
N GLU A 206 17.12 -6.45 -1.16
CA GLU A 206 16.54 -5.38 -0.35
C GLU A 206 16.98 -5.49 1.11
N GLU A 207 16.82 -6.66 1.74
CA GLU A 207 17.18 -6.89 3.14
C GLU A 207 18.68 -6.75 3.39
N SER A 208 19.52 -7.22 2.47
CA SER A 208 20.96 -7.05 2.54
C SER A 208 21.37 -5.57 2.44
N GLN A 209 20.73 -4.80 1.57
CA GLN A 209 20.99 -3.35 1.43
C GLN A 209 20.55 -2.59 2.68
N MET A 210 19.40 -2.94 3.24
CA MET A 210 18.91 -2.40 4.52
C MET A 210 19.88 -2.69 5.66
N LEU A 211 20.41 -3.91 5.74
CA LEU A 211 21.39 -4.30 6.76
C LEU A 211 22.72 -3.54 6.61
N TRP A 212 23.20 -3.37 5.37
CA TRP A 212 24.40 -2.57 5.09
C TRP A 212 24.20 -1.10 5.45
N TRP A 213 23.06 -0.52 5.10
CA TRP A 213 22.71 0.85 5.48
C TRP A 213 22.68 1.01 7.00
N LEU A 214 22.00 0.10 7.71
CA LEU A 214 21.90 0.13 9.18
C LEU A 214 23.27 0.01 9.87
N THR A 215 24.12 -0.88 9.37
CA THR A 215 25.45 -1.12 9.94
C THR A 215 26.42 0.01 9.59
N GLY A 216 26.31 0.58 8.38
CA GLY A 216 27.17 1.65 7.91
C GLY A 216 26.89 3.01 8.57
N GLY A 217 25.68 3.23 9.10
CA GLY A 217 25.34 4.48 9.81
C GLY A 217 25.50 5.73 8.93
N TYR A 218 25.20 5.60 7.64
CA TYR A 218 25.44 6.60 6.61
C TYR A 218 24.20 6.81 5.75
N SER A 219 23.82 8.08 5.57
CA SER A 219 22.66 8.42 4.75
C SER A 219 22.98 8.34 3.27
N ARG A 220 22.10 7.69 2.50
CA ARG A 220 22.22 7.60 1.03
C ARG A 220 21.74 8.88 0.35
N VAL A 221 20.68 9.48 0.86
CA VAL A 221 20.12 10.74 0.35
C VAL A 221 21.14 11.89 0.44
N PHE A 222 21.81 12.03 1.58
CA PHE A 222 22.72 13.16 1.82
C PHE A 222 24.21 12.84 1.70
N ASN A 223 24.56 11.57 1.48
CA ASN A 223 25.94 11.11 1.45
C ASN A 223 26.76 11.62 2.66
N ARG A 224 26.24 11.40 3.88
CA ARG A 224 26.95 11.72 5.14
C ARG A 224 26.48 10.87 6.31
N SER A 225 27.30 10.76 7.36
CA SER A 225 26.97 9.95 8.54
C SER A 225 25.77 10.50 9.33
N PHE A 226 24.94 9.59 9.86
CA PHE A 226 23.82 9.94 10.75
C PHE A 226 24.25 10.68 12.02
N THR A 227 25.51 10.51 12.43
CA THR A 227 26.13 11.24 13.56
C THR A 227 26.19 12.76 13.36
N THR A 228 26.05 13.23 12.12
CA THR A 228 26.08 14.66 11.79
C THR A 228 24.73 15.36 11.94
N PHE A 229 23.64 14.59 11.97
CA PHE A 229 22.28 15.12 12.03
C PHE A 229 21.80 15.31 13.48
N SER A 230 20.83 16.19 13.66
CA SER A 230 20.00 16.18 14.87
C SER A 230 19.05 14.97 14.88
N THR A 231 18.49 14.63 16.03
CA THR A 231 17.57 13.47 16.20
C THR A 231 16.38 13.51 15.23
N GLN A 232 15.75 14.68 15.03
CA GLN A 232 14.60 14.82 14.13
C GLN A 232 15.02 14.81 12.66
N GLN A 233 16.16 15.40 12.32
CA GLN A 233 16.68 15.30 10.96
C GLN A 233 17.08 13.87 10.60
N ALA A 234 17.68 13.13 11.56
CA ALA A 234 18.00 11.72 11.39
C ALA A 234 16.73 10.89 11.17
N ALA A 235 15.65 11.16 11.91
CA ALA A 235 14.35 10.52 11.73
C ALA A 235 13.79 10.70 10.31
N ILE A 236 13.69 11.94 9.84
CA ILE A 236 13.19 12.25 8.49
C ILE A 236 14.09 11.64 7.41
N THR A 237 15.39 11.81 7.54
CA THR A 237 16.38 11.28 6.58
C THR A 237 16.33 9.75 6.51
N ALA A 238 16.27 9.08 7.67
CA ALA A 238 16.24 7.64 7.75
C ALA A 238 14.95 7.05 7.17
N ALA A 239 13.82 7.74 7.34
CA ALA A 239 12.56 7.35 6.73
C ALA A 239 12.63 7.37 5.20
N ILE A 240 13.21 8.41 4.60
CA ILE A 240 13.40 8.49 3.13
C ILE A 240 14.39 7.44 2.65
N ASP A 241 15.53 7.27 3.31
CA ASP A 241 16.52 6.25 2.95
C ASP A 241 15.92 4.83 2.99
N LEU A 242 15.22 4.47 4.08
CA LEU A 242 14.57 3.16 4.20
C LEU A 242 13.40 3.01 3.23
N GLY A 243 12.64 4.07 2.99
CA GLY A 243 11.60 4.11 1.96
C GLY A 243 12.18 3.75 0.59
N ALA A 244 13.26 4.42 0.20
CA ALA A 244 13.97 4.16 -1.07
C ALA A 244 14.59 2.75 -1.14
N LEU A 245 15.04 2.22 -0.01
CA LEU A 245 15.53 0.84 0.09
C LEU A 245 14.40 -0.19 -0.02
N THR A 246 13.16 0.16 0.31
CA THR A 246 11.99 -0.73 0.23
C THR A 246 11.40 -0.69 -1.18
N ASN A 247 11.92 -1.51 -2.09
CA ASN A 247 11.49 -1.53 -3.50
C ASN A 247 10.76 -2.81 -3.92
N SER A 248 10.90 -3.91 -3.20
CA SER A 248 10.48 -5.27 -3.58
C SER A 248 9.23 -5.73 -2.83
N SER A 249 8.93 -5.14 -1.67
CA SER A 249 7.73 -5.43 -0.87
C SER A 249 6.85 -4.19 -0.78
N GLU A 250 5.54 -4.34 -0.61
CA GLU A 250 4.59 -3.22 -0.53
C GLU A 250 4.62 -2.52 0.84
N PHE A 251 4.72 -3.30 1.92
CA PHE A 251 4.62 -2.83 3.31
C PHE A 251 5.96 -2.71 4.06
N GLY A 252 7.07 -3.12 3.43
CA GLY A 252 8.37 -3.17 4.12
C GLY A 252 8.49 -4.31 5.14
N PRO A 253 9.65 -4.43 5.81
CA PRO A 253 9.82 -5.39 6.91
C PRO A 253 9.21 -4.87 8.22
N VAL A 254 8.69 -5.78 9.04
CA VAL A 254 8.18 -5.42 10.39
C VAL A 254 9.26 -4.83 11.30
N ALA A 255 10.54 -5.06 10.98
CA ALA A 255 11.68 -4.54 11.73
C ALA A 255 11.97 -3.05 11.49
N ILE A 256 11.29 -2.36 10.55
CA ILE A 256 11.56 -0.96 10.22
C ILE A 256 11.55 -0.02 11.45
N PRO A 257 10.58 -0.07 12.37
CA PRO A 257 10.62 0.71 13.61
C PRO A 257 11.94 0.56 14.38
N ALA A 258 12.41 -0.67 14.58
CA ALA A 258 13.65 -0.94 15.30
C ALA A 258 14.88 -0.46 14.53
N MET A 259 14.87 -0.55 13.20
CA MET A 259 15.94 -0.03 12.35
C MET A 259 16.02 1.50 12.41
N LEU A 260 14.87 2.18 12.32
CA LEU A 260 14.75 3.62 12.45
C LEU A 260 15.24 4.09 13.83
N GLU A 261 14.76 3.47 14.90
CA GLU A 261 15.16 3.78 16.27
C GLU A 261 16.68 3.68 16.44
N ARG A 262 17.28 2.57 15.96
CA ARG A 262 18.72 2.36 16.06
C ARG A 262 19.52 3.44 15.34
N VAL A 263 19.09 3.89 14.16
CA VAL A 263 19.75 4.99 13.43
C VAL A 263 19.56 6.31 14.15
N ILE A 264 18.35 6.62 14.62
CA ILE A 264 18.04 7.85 15.34
C ILE A 264 18.91 8.00 16.60
N LEU A 265 19.18 6.90 17.31
CA LEU A 265 20.05 6.87 18.49
C LEU A 265 21.52 7.21 18.19
N THR A 266 21.99 7.06 16.94
CA THR A 266 23.36 7.42 16.53
C THR A 266 23.55 8.91 16.25
N ALA A 267 22.48 9.71 16.23
CA ALA A 267 22.52 11.13 15.92
C ALA A 267 23.32 11.96 16.95
N LYS A 268 23.76 13.17 16.56
CA LYS A 268 24.67 14.06 17.32
C LYS A 268 24.26 14.36 18.78
N LYS A 269 22.98 14.17 19.11
CA LYS A 269 22.39 14.35 20.45
C LYS A 269 21.35 13.27 20.77
N GLY A 270 21.65 12.00 20.45
CA GLY A 270 20.74 10.85 20.54
C GLY A 270 20.27 10.41 21.94
N ARG A 271 20.18 11.30 22.94
CA ARG A 271 19.67 10.99 24.27
C ARG A 271 18.33 11.66 24.52
N GLY A 272 17.28 10.85 24.65
CA GLY A 272 15.93 11.25 25.03
C GLY A 272 15.08 11.65 23.82
N ALA A 273 14.14 10.76 23.46
CA ALA A 273 13.12 10.95 22.44
C ALA A 273 12.03 11.93 22.91
N GLN A 274 12.41 13.13 23.34
CA GLN A 274 11.42 14.14 23.69
C GLN A 274 10.67 14.54 22.42
N PRO A 275 9.32 14.56 22.45
CA PRO A 275 8.53 15.10 21.36
C PRO A 275 9.01 16.50 21.00
N LYS A 276 9.08 16.79 19.70
CA LYS A 276 9.35 18.13 19.19
C LYS A 276 8.30 18.52 18.18
N GLU A 277 8.16 19.83 18.00
CA GLU A 277 7.31 20.41 16.96
C GLU A 277 7.76 19.97 15.57
N LEU A 278 6.80 19.67 14.71
CA LEU A 278 7.05 19.37 13.31
C LEU A 278 7.75 20.54 12.61
N SER A 279 7.36 21.79 12.90
CA SER A 279 8.01 23.02 12.44
C SER A 279 9.53 22.96 12.65
N THR A 280 9.96 22.67 13.87
CA THR A 280 11.37 22.59 14.26
C THR A 280 12.11 21.47 13.53
N ALA A 281 11.43 20.35 13.23
CA ALA A 281 12.02 19.24 12.50
C ALA A 281 12.27 19.58 11.02
N ILE A 282 11.29 20.20 10.36
CA ILE A 282 11.34 20.55 8.93
C ILE A 282 12.25 21.75 8.70
N ASP A 283 12.10 22.81 9.49
CA ASP A 283 12.89 24.04 9.35
C ASP A 283 14.36 23.87 9.77
N GLY A 284 14.70 22.72 10.35
CA GLY A 284 16.08 22.34 10.61
C GLY A 284 16.90 22.01 9.36
N PHE A 285 16.25 21.81 8.21
CA PHE A 285 16.91 21.55 6.92
C PHE A 285 17.06 22.83 6.10
N SER A 286 18.05 22.86 5.20
CA SER A 286 18.08 23.89 4.15
C SER A 286 17.08 23.58 3.03
N VAL A 287 16.72 24.58 2.23
CA VAL A 287 15.81 24.38 1.08
C VAL A 287 16.40 23.37 0.08
N GLU A 288 17.71 23.39 -0.14
CA GLU A 288 18.41 22.42 -0.98
C GLU A 288 18.36 21.02 -0.39
N GLU A 289 18.45 20.88 0.94
CA GLU A 289 18.32 19.59 1.59
C GLU A 289 16.89 19.04 1.51
N LEU A 290 15.87 19.90 1.63
CA LEU A 290 14.47 19.51 1.47
C LEU A 290 14.18 18.94 0.08
N ARG A 291 14.85 19.43 -0.98
CA ARG A 291 14.73 18.87 -2.35
C ARG A 291 15.17 17.41 -2.45
N CYS A 292 16.00 16.94 -1.53
CA CYS A 292 16.47 15.56 -1.50
C CYS A 292 15.52 14.62 -0.74
N LEU A 293 14.53 15.16 -0.01
CA LEU A 293 13.63 14.42 0.87
C LEU A 293 12.27 14.08 0.23
N LYS A 294 12.26 13.82 -1.08
CA LYS A 294 11.01 13.63 -1.84
C LYS A 294 10.43 12.23 -1.68
N VAL A 295 9.11 12.19 -1.49
CA VAL A 295 8.29 10.98 -1.64
C VAL A 295 8.02 10.74 -3.14
N PRO A 296 7.87 9.48 -3.62
CA PRO A 296 7.83 9.19 -5.06
C PRO A 296 6.67 9.81 -5.84
N ALA A 297 5.52 10.01 -5.19
CA ALA A 297 4.34 10.64 -5.77
C ALA A 297 3.75 11.70 -4.83
N THR A 298 3.07 12.69 -5.40
CA THR A 298 2.33 13.68 -4.61
C THR A 298 1.10 13.04 -4.00
N LEU A 299 1.01 13.09 -2.67
CA LEU A 299 -0.07 12.50 -1.90
C LEU A 299 -1.09 13.57 -1.48
N PRO A 300 -2.36 13.19 -1.24
CA PRO A 300 -3.32 14.12 -0.67
C PRO A 300 -2.84 14.63 0.68
N ALA A 301 -2.81 15.95 0.84
CA ALA A 301 -2.28 16.61 2.01
C ALA A 301 -2.95 16.17 3.33
N LYS A 302 -4.25 15.86 3.26
CA LYS A 302 -4.97 15.30 4.41
C LYS A 302 -4.33 13.98 4.86
N LEU A 303 -4.02 13.07 3.95
CA LEU A 303 -3.48 11.76 4.30
C LEU A 303 -2.00 11.84 4.70
N ALA A 304 -1.19 12.57 3.93
CA ALA A 304 0.26 12.56 4.05
C ALA A 304 0.82 13.92 4.50
N PRO A 305 0.60 14.32 5.78
CA PRO A 305 0.98 15.65 6.24
C PRO A 305 2.49 15.85 6.28
N ILE A 306 3.31 14.83 6.57
CA ILE A 306 4.75 15.06 6.76
C ILE A 306 5.44 15.36 5.43
N SER A 307 5.14 14.58 4.38
CA SER A 307 5.58 14.84 3.01
C SER A 307 5.04 16.18 2.49
N THR A 308 3.78 16.52 2.78
CA THR A 308 3.22 17.84 2.46
C THR A 308 3.98 18.98 3.11
N ALA A 309 4.39 18.83 4.38
CA ALA A 309 5.19 19.85 5.07
C ALA A 309 6.55 20.05 4.39
N ILE A 310 7.22 18.96 3.98
CA ILE A 310 8.48 19.01 3.23
C ILE A 310 8.29 19.74 1.90
N GLU A 311 7.26 19.38 1.13
CA GLU A 311 6.96 19.99 -0.18
C GLU A 311 6.65 21.49 -0.05
N LEU A 312 5.84 21.89 0.93
CA LEU A 312 5.49 23.29 1.15
C LEU A 312 6.70 24.10 1.64
N ALA A 313 7.53 23.54 2.52
CA ALA A 313 8.75 24.19 2.99
C ALA A 313 9.78 24.35 1.86
N GLU A 314 9.90 23.37 0.95
CA GLU A 314 10.70 23.46 -0.27
C GLU A 314 10.20 24.57 -1.20
N ALA A 315 8.88 24.63 -1.44
CA ALA A 315 8.29 25.51 -2.45
C ALA A 315 8.14 26.97 -1.99
N ILE A 316 7.74 27.20 -0.74
CA ILE A 316 7.39 28.52 -0.20
C ILE A 316 8.52 29.08 0.67
N GLY A 317 9.37 28.20 1.20
CA GLY A 317 10.48 28.55 2.08
C GLY A 317 10.23 28.21 3.55
N ILE A 318 11.34 28.01 4.26
CA ILE A 318 11.42 27.70 5.69
C ILE A 318 10.66 28.77 6.50
N GLY A 319 9.86 28.32 7.47
CA GLY A 319 9.07 29.22 8.32
C GLY A 319 7.82 29.85 7.69
N SER A 320 7.65 29.78 6.37
CA SER A 320 6.53 30.43 5.66
C SER A 320 5.40 29.46 5.28
N TRP A 321 5.63 28.15 5.42
CA TRP A 321 4.72 27.11 4.96
C TRP A 321 3.57 26.77 5.94
N TYR A 322 3.65 27.23 7.20
CA TYR A 322 2.76 26.79 8.28
C TYR A 322 1.27 27.02 8.02
N ALA A 323 0.89 28.21 7.55
CA ALA A 323 -0.51 28.55 7.32
C ALA A 323 -1.12 27.71 6.18
N GLN A 324 -0.36 27.49 5.11
CA GLN A 324 -0.81 26.62 4.02
C GLN A 324 -0.88 25.15 4.46
N PHE A 325 0.05 24.70 5.30
CA PHE A 325 0.01 23.36 5.87
C PHE A 325 -1.24 23.15 6.72
N GLN A 326 -1.58 24.10 7.61
CA GLN A 326 -2.80 24.01 8.41
C GLN A 326 -4.05 23.99 7.54
N SER A 327 -4.11 24.85 6.52
CA SER A 327 -5.24 24.90 5.59
C SER A 327 -5.42 23.58 4.82
N ARG A 328 -4.33 22.93 4.37
CA ARG A 328 -4.42 21.72 3.55
C ARG A 328 -4.56 20.42 4.33
N THR A 329 -3.95 20.33 5.51
CA THR A 329 -3.90 19.09 6.30
C THR A 329 -4.89 19.09 7.47
N GLY A 330 -5.32 20.28 7.91
CA GLY A 330 -6.09 20.48 9.15
C GLY A 330 -5.28 20.27 10.43
N LEU A 331 -3.94 20.20 10.35
CA LEU A 331 -3.04 20.05 11.50
C LEU A 331 -2.19 21.31 11.68
N GLU A 332 -1.83 21.63 12.93
CA GLU A 332 -0.90 22.72 13.20
C GLU A 332 0.55 22.29 12.96
N SER A 333 1.41 23.21 12.51
CA SER A 333 2.84 22.92 12.36
C SER A 333 3.56 22.70 13.71
N SER A 334 2.91 23.09 14.82
CA SER A 334 3.34 22.91 16.21
C SER A 334 3.07 21.52 16.78
N ILE A 335 2.48 20.58 15.99
CA ILE A 335 2.22 19.22 16.48
C ILE A 335 3.50 18.57 17.01
N GLN A 336 3.37 17.94 18.17
CA GLN A 336 4.49 17.30 18.87
C GLN A 336 4.60 15.85 18.42
N LEU A 337 5.70 15.49 17.77
CA LEU A 337 5.97 14.13 17.34
C LEU A 337 7.29 13.63 17.94
N GLU A 338 7.23 12.44 18.52
CA GLU A 338 8.43 11.67 18.84
C GLU A 338 9.18 11.33 17.55
N SER A 339 10.52 11.33 17.59
CA SER A 339 11.33 11.11 16.39
C SER A 339 11.05 9.77 15.71
N LEU A 340 10.78 8.70 16.47
CA LEU A 340 10.41 7.40 15.90
C LEU A 340 9.05 7.46 15.20
N ALA A 341 8.04 8.04 15.86
CA ALA A 341 6.70 8.20 15.29
C ALA A 341 6.72 9.05 14.00
N LEU A 342 7.51 10.13 13.98
CA LEU A 342 7.74 10.96 12.79
C LEU A 342 8.36 10.15 11.66
N ALA A 343 9.41 9.38 11.96
CA ALA A 343 10.11 8.57 10.96
C ALA A 343 9.19 7.49 10.37
N GLU A 344 8.45 6.77 11.22
CA GLU A 344 7.53 5.74 10.75
C GLU A 344 6.37 6.31 9.94
N GLN A 345 5.84 7.47 10.33
CA GLN A 345 4.80 8.15 9.58
C GLN A 345 5.30 8.50 8.17
N LEU A 346 6.45 9.17 8.06
CA LEU A 346 7.03 9.53 6.76
C LEU A 346 7.42 8.30 5.94
N TYR A 347 7.90 7.23 6.57
CA TYR A 347 8.19 5.98 5.88
C TYR A 347 6.93 5.37 5.25
N ARG A 348 5.81 5.33 5.98
CA ARG A 348 4.54 4.83 5.45
C ARG A 348 3.97 5.75 4.36
N GLU A 349 4.11 7.06 4.49
CA GLU A 349 3.81 8.03 3.42
C GLU A 349 4.66 7.73 2.18
N TYR A 350 5.95 7.46 2.34
CA TYR A 350 6.84 7.07 1.23
C TYR A 350 6.36 5.80 0.53
N LEU A 351 5.99 4.76 1.30
CA LEU A 351 5.48 3.51 0.73
C LEU A 351 4.18 3.73 -0.04
N LEU A 352 3.25 4.53 0.49
CA LEU A 352 2.02 4.87 -0.20
C LEU A 352 2.32 5.59 -1.52
N GLY A 353 3.20 6.59 -1.49
CA GLY A 353 3.61 7.33 -2.69
C GLY A 353 4.30 6.48 -3.74
N ARG A 354 4.91 5.35 -3.38
CA ARG A 354 5.52 4.41 -4.34
C ARG A 354 4.50 3.51 -5.04
N LEU A 355 3.35 3.26 -4.42
CA LEU A 355 2.31 2.39 -5.00
C LEU A 355 1.44 3.12 -6.03
N LEU A 356 1.52 4.45 -6.08
CA LEU A 356 0.88 5.34 -7.04
C LEU A 356 1.83 5.61 -8.20
#